data_AF-A0A0N4VW35-F1
#
_entry.id   AF-A0A0N4VW35-F1
#
_cell.length_a   1.000
_cell.length_b   1.000
_cell.length_c   1.000
_cell.angle_alpha   90.00
_cell.angle_beta   90.00
_cell.angle_gamma   90.00
#
_symmetry.space_group_name_H-M   'P 1'
#
loop_
_entity.id
_entity.type
_entity.pdbx_description
1 polymer ?
#
loop_
_entity_poly.entity_id
_entity_poly.type
_entity_poly.pdbx_seq_one_letter_code
_entity_poly.pdbx_strand_id
1 'polypeptide(L)'
;MMKIIGSVNAEGVLMDSVQPDSVLWRSHGGTKPLNRPLCDYNGRGCPLSFAEQYLAITLASVAAGVLLIIVVSAAIAYVIR
;
A
#
# COMPACT_ATOMS: atom_id res chain seq x y z
N MET A 1 -9.29 19.79 33.48
CA MET A 1 -10.50 19.17 32.91
C MET A 1 -11.40 20.30 32.41
N MET A 2 -11.71 20.35 31.12
CA MET A 2 -12.56 21.39 30.55
C MET A 2 -13.83 20.75 30.01
N LYS A 3 -14.97 21.16 30.56
CA LYS A 3 -16.29 20.66 30.22
C LYS A 3 -16.94 21.68 29.29
N ILE A 4 -17.11 21.32 28.02
CA ILE A 4 -17.91 22.13 27.10
C ILE A 4 -19.38 21.81 27.39
N ILE A 5 -20.09 22.77 27.98
CA ILE A 5 -21.55 22.73 28.14
C ILE A 5 -22.10 23.74 27.16
N GLY A 6 -22.66 23.27 26.05
CA GLY A 6 -23.36 24.09 25.07
C GLY A 6 -24.67 23.41 24.71
N SER A 7 -25.79 24.10 24.94
CA SER A 7 -27.10 23.72 24.42
C SER A 7 -27.17 24.14 22.95
N VAL A 8 -27.33 23.19 22.04
CA VAL A 8 -27.57 23.49 20.62
C VAL A 8 -29.08 23.44 20.40
N ASN A 9 -29.75 24.60 20.47
CA ASN A 9 -31.14 24.70 20.03
C ASN A 9 -31.13 24.80 18.49
N ALA A 10 -31.66 23.76 17.83
CA ALA A 10 -31.60 23.62 16.38
C ALA A 10 -32.91 24.10 15.75
N GLU A 11 -33.04 25.42 15.58
CA GLU A 11 -34.04 26.05 14.73
C GLU A 11 -33.29 26.92 13.70
N GLY A 12 -33.07 26.38 12.50
CA GLY A 12 -32.81 27.18 11.30
C GLY A 12 -31.37 27.61 10.97
N VAL A 13 -30.32 27.02 11.56
CA VAL A 13 -28.93 27.41 11.22
C VAL A 13 -28.41 26.60 10.01
N LEU A 14 -28.27 27.27 8.86
CA LEU A 14 -27.40 26.84 7.77
C LEU A 14 -26.00 26.59 8.35
N MET A 15 -25.55 25.34 8.30
CA MET A 15 -24.24 24.89 8.81
C MET A 15 -23.11 25.43 7.92
N ASP A 16 -22.86 26.74 7.96
CA ASP A 16 -21.76 27.40 7.24
C ASP A 16 -20.45 27.38 8.04
N SER A 17 -20.50 27.02 9.34
CA SER A 17 -19.30 26.88 10.17
C SER A 17 -18.98 25.40 10.42
N VAL A 18 -18.51 24.70 9.39
CA VAL A 18 -17.90 23.37 9.57
C VAL A 18 -16.71 23.56 10.52
N GLN A 19 -16.83 23.04 11.75
CA GLN A 19 -15.73 23.04 12.72
C GLN A 19 -14.51 22.35 12.11
N PRO A 20 -13.29 22.83 12.39
CA PRO A 20 -12.10 22.23 11.80
C PRO A 20 -12.03 20.74 12.11
N ASP A 21 -11.59 19.94 11.14
CA ASP A 21 -11.51 18.48 11.24
C ASP A 21 -10.81 18.00 12.52
N SER A 22 -9.86 18.78 13.04
CA SER A 22 -9.15 18.50 14.29
C SER A 22 -10.05 18.46 15.53
N VAL A 23 -11.18 19.17 15.52
CA VAL A 23 -12.18 19.16 16.59
C VAL A 23 -13.09 17.94 16.46
N LEU A 24 -13.50 17.60 15.23
CA LEU A 24 -14.35 16.45 14.93
C LEU A 24 -13.62 15.13 15.23
N TRP A 25 -12.34 15.05 14.88
CA TRP A 25 -11.52 13.85 15.03
C TRP A 25 -10.60 13.90 16.24
N ARG A 26 -10.94 14.67 17.28
CA ARG A 26 -10.09 14.81 18.48
C ARG A 26 -9.77 13.47 19.16
N SER A 27 -10.69 12.51 19.12
CA SER A 27 -10.46 11.13 19.61
C SER A 27 -9.44 10.35 18.77
N HIS A 28 -9.21 10.76 17.52
CA HIS A 28 -8.25 10.18 16.58
C HIS A 28 -7.04 11.10 16.36
N GLY A 29 -6.60 11.80 17.41
CA GLY A 29 -5.42 12.69 17.35
C GLY A 29 -5.64 13.96 16.50
N GLY A 30 -6.89 14.30 16.18
CA GLY A 30 -7.22 15.46 15.34
C GLY A 30 -7.06 15.21 13.84
N THR A 31 -6.87 13.95 13.42
CA THR A 31 -6.76 13.58 12.00
C THR A 31 -7.92 12.71 11.58
N LYS A 32 -8.49 13.03 10.41
CA LYS A 32 -9.55 12.22 9.81
C LYS A 32 -9.00 10.81 9.54
N PRO A 33 -9.61 9.75 10.09
CA PRO A 33 -9.17 8.40 9.83
C PRO A 33 -9.38 8.05 8.35
N LEU A 34 -8.59 7.10 7.87
CA LEU A 34 -8.74 6.59 6.51
C LEU A 34 -10.11 5.92 6.36
N ASN A 35 -10.86 6.28 5.31
CA ASN A 35 -12.17 5.68 5.01
C ASN A 35 -12.07 4.17 4.68
N ARG A 36 -10.87 3.66 4.42
CA ARG A 36 -10.59 2.25 4.16
C ARG A 36 -9.40 1.80 5.02
N PRO A 37 -9.42 0.58 5.56
CA PRO A 37 -8.28 0.05 6.31
C PRO A 37 -7.06 -0.14 5.40
N LEU A 38 -5.88 -0.24 6.02
CA LEU A 38 -4.58 -0.31 5.33
C LEU A 38 -4.48 -1.42 4.27
N CYS A 39 -5.21 -2.53 4.46
CA CYS A 39 -5.21 -3.68 3.56
C CYS A 39 -6.57 -3.97 2.92
N ASP A 40 -7.44 -2.96 2.86
CA ASP A 40 -8.83 -3.07 2.42
C ASP A 40 -9.64 -4.06 3.29
N TYR A 41 -10.97 -4.06 3.17
CA TYR A 41 -11.84 -4.90 4.00
C TYR A 41 -11.76 -6.39 3.64
N ASN A 42 -11.28 -6.69 2.43
CA ASN A 42 -11.16 -8.04 1.89
C ASN A 42 -9.75 -8.64 2.10
N GLY A 43 -8.82 -7.90 2.72
CA GLY A 43 -7.43 -8.33 2.93
C GLY A 43 -6.60 -8.45 1.65
N ARG A 44 -7.15 -8.08 0.48
CA ARG A 44 -6.47 -8.14 -0.83
C ARG A 44 -5.80 -6.82 -1.21
N GLY A 45 -5.96 -5.78 -0.39
CA GLY A 45 -5.34 -4.47 -0.62
C GLY A 45 -3.93 -4.32 -0.07
N CYS A 46 -3.42 -5.31 0.69
CA CYS A 46 -2.03 -5.27 1.12
C CYS A 46 -1.08 -5.34 -0.10
N PRO A 47 0.05 -4.62 -0.10
CA PRO A 47 1.09 -4.83 -1.10
C PRO A 47 1.58 -6.29 -1.06
N LEU A 48 1.72 -6.92 -2.23
CA LEU A 48 2.27 -8.27 -2.31
C LEU A 48 3.70 -8.30 -1.78
N SER A 49 4.08 -9.44 -1.20
CA SER A 49 5.46 -9.64 -0.76
C SER A 49 6.41 -9.72 -1.97
N PHE A 50 7.65 -9.26 -1.79
CA PHE A 50 8.69 -9.35 -2.84
C PHE A 50 8.86 -10.77 -3.38
N ALA A 51 8.73 -11.78 -2.52
CA ALA A 51 8.81 -13.18 -2.90
C ALA A 51 7.68 -13.56 -3.87
N GLU A 52 6.43 -13.22 -3.57
CA GLU A 52 5.31 -13.57 -4.46
C GLU A 52 5.39 -12.86 -5.82
N GLN A 53 5.88 -11.62 -5.85
CA GLN A 53 5.90 -10.84 -7.08
C GLN A 53 7.11 -11.14 -7.98
N TYR A 54 8.27 -11.44 -7.40
CA TYR A 54 9.52 -11.56 -8.16
C TYR A 54 10.11 -12.96 -8.20
N LEU A 55 9.64 -13.92 -7.39
CA LEU A 55 10.22 -15.27 -7.36
C LEU A 55 10.13 -15.96 -8.74
N ALA A 56 8.99 -15.87 -9.42
CA ALA A 56 8.82 -16.46 -10.74
C ALA A 56 9.77 -15.83 -11.79
N ILE A 57 9.85 -14.50 -11.82
CA ILE A 57 10.69 -13.76 -12.78
C ILE A 57 12.17 -14.00 -12.51
N THR A 58 12.57 -14.02 -11.24
CA THR A 58 13.95 -14.25 -10.82
C THR A 58 14.40 -15.67 -11.14
N LEU A 59 13.54 -16.66 -10.92
CA LEU A 59 13.85 -18.04 -11.26
C LEU A 59 13.99 -18.23 -12.79
N ALA A 60 13.09 -17.61 -13.55
CA ALA A 60 13.13 -17.65 -15.01
C ALA A 60 14.40 -16.99 -15.58
N SER A 61 14.80 -15.83 -15.05
CA SER A 61 16.00 -15.12 -15.52
C SER A 61 17.29 -15.89 -15.22
N VAL A 62 17.38 -16.50 -14.03
CA VAL A 62 18.52 -17.35 -13.66
C VAL A 62 18.60 -18.57 -14.58
N ALA A 63 17.48 -19.27 -14.81
CA ALA A 63 17.45 -20.42 -15.70
C ALA A 63 17.88 -20.06 -17.15
N ALA A 64 17.39 -18.94 -17.68
CA ALA A 64 17.77 -18.45 -18.99
C ALA A 64 19.26 -18.08 -19.06
N GLY A 65 19.80 -17.44 -18.02
CA GLY A 65 21.21 -17.09 -17.92
C GLY A 65 22.12 -18.32 -17.94
N VAL A 66 21.77 -19.37 -17.19
CA VAL A 66 22.53 -20.63 -17.17
C VAL A 66 22.50 -21.31 -18.53
N LEU A 67 21.34 -21.38 -19.18
CA LEU A 67 21.22 -21.93 -20.53
C LEU A 67 22.09 -21.18 -21.55
N LEU A 68 22.10 -19.85 -21.50
CA LEU A 68 22.96 -19.05 -22.37
C LEU A 68 24.45 -19.35 -22.17
N ILE A 69 24.89 -19.46 -20.91
CA ILE A 69 26.29 -19.80 -20.60
C ILE A 69 26.66 -21.18 -21.15
N ILE A 70 25.77 -22.16 -21.04
CA ILE A 70 25.99 -23.51 -21.58
C ILE A 70 26.10 -23.46 -23.10
N VAL A 71 25.18 -22.77 -23.78
CA VAL A 71 25.20 -22.65 -25.25
C VAL A 71 26.46 -21.95 -25.74
N VAL A 72 26.84 -20.84 -25.09
CA VAL A 72 28.06 -20.09 -25.45
C VAL A 72 29.31 -20.93 -25.24
N SER A 73 29.44 -21.60 -24.09
CA SER A 73 30.60 -22.45 -23.81
C SER A 73 30.69 -23.65 -24.77
N ALA A 74 29.56 -24.27 -25.12
CA ALA A 74 29.50 -25.33 -26.11
C ALA A 74 29.88 -24.84 -27.51
N ALA A 75 29.41 -23.65 -27.91
CA ALA A 75 29.76 -23.05 -29.19
C ALA A 75 31.26 -22.74 -29.28
N ILE A 76 31.86 -22.17 -28.21
CA ILE A 76 33.30 -21.93 -28.14
C ILE A 76 34.08 -23.25 -28.24
N ALA A 77 33.68 -24.28 -27.48
CA ALA A 77 34.31 -25.59 -27.53
C ALA A 77 34.19 -26.24 -28.91
N TYR A 78 33.09 -26.05 -29.62
CA TYR A 78 32.90 -26.54 -30.99
C TYR A 78 33.82 -25.84 -31.98
N VAL A 79 34.00 -24.51 -31.86
CA VAL A 79 34.85 -23.72 -32.76
C VAL A 79 36.35 -24.01 -32.55
N ILE A 80 36.75 -24.29 -31.31
CA ILE A 80 38.16 -24.58 -30.97
C ILE A 80 38.56 -26.02 -31.35
N ARG A 81 37.60 -26.93 -31.47
CA ARG A 81 37.82 -28.34 -31.79
C ARG A 81 37.95 -28.58 -33.29
#